data_AF-A0A413YX68-F1
#
_entry.id   AF-A0A413YX68-F1
#
_cell.length_a   1.000
_cell.length_b   1.000
_cell.length_c   1.000
_cell.angle_alpha   90.00
_cell.angle_beta   90.00
_cell.angle_gamma   90.00
#
_symmetry.space_group_name_H-M   'P 1'
#
loop_
_entity.id
_entity.type
_entity.pdbx_description
1 polymer ?
#
loop_
_entity_poly.entity_id
_entity_poly.type
_entity_poly.pdbx_seq_one_letter_code
_entity_poly.pdbx_strand_id
1 'polypeptide(L)'
;MNMDWILECCPEYEILIEFDNIENKDKKEIHGLKERGNTRCIFCGMPFDHWRRKDVAHAISECVGNKKLINFCECYECNHLFGEIAENHLGKFIMPYRIINEVYGKGAYKNVVKDMPVEKNLSYGTYRFEQKKNDSIFPSEICVGYGR
;
A
#
# COMPACT_ATOMS: atom_id res chain seq x y z
N MET A 1 8.67 -15.61 11.68
CA MET A 1 9.33 -15.73 13.01
C MET A 1 8.24 -15.54 14.05
N ASN A 2 8.16 -16.37 15.08
CA ASN A 2 7.10 -16.21 16.09
C ASN A 2 7.26 -14.85 16.81
N MET A 3 6.28 -13.95 16.65
CA MET A 3 6.30 -12.58 17.19
C MET A 3 5.66 -12.46 18.59
N ASP A 4 5.62 -13.55 19.38
CA ASP A 4 5.03 -13.59 20.73
C ASP A 4 5.47 -12.43 21.66
N TRP A 5 6.67 -11.87 21.47
CA TRP A 5 7.16 -10.71 22.21
C TRP A 5 6.25 -9.47 22.09
N ILE A 6 5.49 -9.33 21.00
CA ILE A 6 4.51 -8.25 20.84
C ILE A 6 3.39 -8.40 21.86
N LEU A 7 2.93 -9.63 22.13
CA LEU A 7 1.86 -9.88 23.11
C LEU A 7 2.33 -9.68 24.54
N GLU A 8 3.61 -9.91 24.83
CA GLU A 8 4.20 -9.55 26.12
C GLU A 8 4.16 -8.03 26.37
N CYS A 9 4.32 -7.23 25.30
CA CYS A 9 4.28 -5.77 25.36
C CYS A 9 2.86 -5.20 25.26
N CYS A 10 1.95 -5.92 24.59
CA CYS A 10 0.58 -5.50 24.27
C CYS A 10 -0.42 -6.61 24.64
N PRO A 11 -0.58 -6.96 25.93
CA PRO A 11 -1.35 -8.12 26.37
C PRO A 11 -2.86 -7.99 26.10
N GLU A 12 -3.36 -6.78 25.92
CA GLU A 12 -4.77 -6.49 25.61
C GLU A 12 -5.13 -6.69 24.13
N TYR A 13 -4.15 -6.96 23.27
CA TYR A 13 -4.36 -7.11 21.84
C TYR A 13 -4.41 -8.58 21.44
N GLU A 14 -5.38 -8.94 20.59
CA GLU A 14 -5.45 -10.25 19.96
C GLU A 14 -4.79 -10.22 18.58
N ILE A 15 -3.91 -11.19 18.30
CA ILE A 15 -3.38 -11.37 16.95
C ILE A 15 -4.48 -11.96 16.07
N LEU A 16 -5.09 -11.11 15.24
CA LEU A 16 -6.07 -11.57 14.26
C LEU A 16 -5.40 -12.40 13.17
N ILE A 17 -4.26 -11.94 12.65
CA ILE A 17 -3.49 -12.68 11.64
C ILE A 17 -2.00 -12.35 11.68
N GLU A 18 -1.19 -13.39 11.48
CA GLU A 18 0.26 -13.32 11.26
C GLU A 18 0.62 -13.89 9.88
N PHE A 19 1.64 -13.30 9.23
CA PHE A 19 2.13 -13.73 7.93
C PHE A 19 3.64 -13.56 7.80
N ASP A 20 4.30 -14.56 7.21
CA ASP A 20 5.67 -14.48 6.71
C ASP A 20 5.67 -14.55 5.18
N ASN A 21 6.54 -13.75 4.53
CA ASN A 21 6.77 -13.74 3.08
C ASN A 21 5.47 -13.61 2.26
N ILE A 22 4.66 -12.61 2.63
CA ILE A 22 3.30 -12.46 2.16
C ILE A 22 3.19 -12.34 0.63
N GLU A 23 4.19 -11.76 -0.02
CA GLU A 23 4.29 -11.59 -1.47
C GLU A 23 4.16 -12.92 -2.25
N ASN A 24 4.58 -14.03 -1.65
CA ASN A 24 4.54 -15.37 -2.23
C ASN A 24 3.24 -16.13 -1.92
N LYS A 25 2.31 -15.53 -1.17
CA LYS A 25 1.03 -16.14 -0.79
C LYS A 25 -0.11 -15.67 -1.69
N ASP A 26 -1.22 -16.40 -1.65
CA ASP A 26 -2.48 -15.93 -2.23
C ASP A 26 -3.07 -14.75 -1.43
N LYS A 27 -4.03 -14.05 -2.04
CA LYS A 27 -4.74 -12.99 -1.32
C LYS A 27 -5.50 -13.59 -0.14
N LYS A 28 -5.42 -12.94 1.02
CA LYS A 28 -6.13 -13.34 2.24
C LYS A 28 -6.97 -12.20 2.77
N GLU A 29 -8.23 -12.50 3.04
CA GLU A 29 -9.18 -11.61 3.66
C GLU A 29 -8.96 -11.59 5.18
N ILE A 30 -8.99 -10.41 5.79
CA ILE A 30 -8.50 -10.24 7.16
C ILE A 30 -9.51 -10.56 8.27
N HIS A 31 -10.79 -10.69 7.93
CA HIS A 31 -11.89 -10.97 8.85
C HIS A 31 -12.40 -12.42 8.77
N GLY A 32 -11.77 -13.27 7.96
CA GLY A 32 -12.18 -14.66 7.75
C GLY A 32 -13.42 -14.83 6.87
N LEU A 33 -13.80 -13.80 6.12
CA LEU A 33 -14.99 -13.79 5.30
C LEU A 33 -14.74 -14.45 3.94
N LYS A 34 -15.67 -15.32 3.52
CA LYS A 34 -15.61 -15.98 2.21
C LYS A 34 -16.02 -15.07 1.07
N GLU A 35 -16.95 -14.14 1.34
CA GLU A 35 -17.48 -13.22 0.35
C GLU A 35 -17.99 -11.92 0.99
N ARG A 36 -18.30 -10.96 0.14
CA ARG A 36 -18.70 -9.59 0.50
C ARG A 36 -20.19 -9.40 0.76
N GLY A 37 -21.03 -10.41 0.47
CA GLY A 37 -22.47 -10.23 0.37
C GLY A 37 -23.17 -9.71 1.64
N ASN A 38 -22.65 -10.06 2.83
CA ASN A 38 -23.29 -9.73 4.11
C ASN A 38 -22.52 -8.68 4.94
N THR A 39 -21.55 -7.98 4.35
CA THR A 39 -20.75 -7.00 5.09
C THR A 39 -21.31 -5.58 4.99
N ARG A 40 -20.81 -4.72 5.87
CA ARG A 40 -21.05 -3.27 5.84
C ARG A 40 -19.72 -2.56 5.68
N CYS A 41 -19.72 -1.40 5.03
CA CYS A 41 -18.54 -0.56 4.97
C CYS A 41 -18.17 -0.05 6.36
N ILE A 42 -16.93 -0.24 6.82
CA ILE A 42 -16.43 0.25 8.11
C ILE A 42 -16.40 1.77 8.20
N PHE A 43 -16.35 2.46 7.06
CA PHE A 43 -16.28 3.93 7.01
C PHE A 43 -17.66 4.60 6.95
N CYS A 44 -18.52 4.17 6.02
CA CYS A 44 -19.81 4.82 5.79
C CYS A 44 -21.02 4.03 6.32
N GLY A 45 -20.83 2.79 6.80
CA GLY A 45 -21.89 1.94 7.35
C GLY A 45 -22.88 1.35 6.34
N MET A 46 -22.78 1.69 5.06
CA MET A 46 -23.68 1.22 4.01
C MET A 46 -23.48 -0.27 3.71
N PRO A 47 -24.57 -1.03 3.46
CA PRO A 47 -24.49 -2.43 3.07
C PRO A 47 -24.04 -2.59 1.61
N PHE A 48 -23.51 -3.78 1.29
CA PHE A 48 -22.92 -4.09 -0.01
C PHE A 48 -23.87 -4.07 -1.21
N ASP A 49 -25.16 -4.30 -0.99
CA ASP A 49 -26.17 -4.35 -2.05
C ASP A 49 -26.27 -3.04 -2.87
N HIS A 50 -25.79 -1.93 -2.31
CA HIS A 50 -25.81 -0.62 -2.96
C HIS A 50 -24.57 -0.29 -3.82
N TRP A 51 -23.60 -1.21 -3.93
CA TRP A 51 -22.29 -0.88 -4.51
C TRP A 51 -22.29 -1.05 -6.04
N ARG A 52 -21.99 0.02 -6.76
CA ARG A 52 -22.05 0.05 -8.23
C ARG A 52 -20.85 -0.64 -8.91
N ARG A 53 -19.73 -0.81 -8.19
CA ARG A 53 -18.49 -1.42 -8.71
C ARG A 53 -17.81 -2.28 -7.65
N LYS A 54 -17.23 -3.41 -8.09
CA LYS A 54 -16.39 -4.28 -7.26
C LYS A 54 -14.93 -3.89 -7.47
N ASP A 55 -14.29 -3.34 -6.44
CA ASP A 55 -12.84 -3.14 -6.38
C ASP A 55 -12.27 -3.78 -5.12
N VAL A 56 -10.99 -4.18 -5.14
CA VAL A 56 -10.33 -4.86 -4.02
C VAL A 56 -9.72 -3.83 -3.09
N ALA A 57 -10.32 -3.68 -1.90
CA ALA A 57 -9.73 -2.88 -0.83
C ALA A 57 -8.60 -3.68 -0.15
N HIS A 58 -7.47 -3.02 0.08
CA HIS A 58 -6.34 -3.60 0.77
C HIS A 58 -6.41 -3.22 2.26
N ALA A 59 -6.32 -4.22 3.14
CA ALA A 59 -6.42 -4.01 4.59
C ALA A 59 -5.26 -3.15 5.15
N ILE A 60 -4.11 -3.21 4.47
CA ILE A 60 -2.96 -2.33 4.68
C ILE A 60 -2.71 -1.64 3.34
N SER A 61 -2.41 -0.34 3.33
CA SER A 61 -2.18 0.43 2.10
C SER A 61 -1.22 -0.26 1.13
N GLU A 62 -1.53 -0.22 -0.16
CA GLU A 62 -0.68 -0.82 -1.19
C GLU A 62 0.65 -0.07 -1.33
N CYS A 63 0.68 1.23 -0.99
CA CYS A 63 1.87 2.07 -1.02
C CYS A 63 3.01 1.61 -0.10
N VAL A 64 2.70 0.87 0.97
CA VAL A 64 3.69 0.22 1.85
C VAL A 64 4.06 -1.21 1.39
N GLY A 65 3.52 -1.66 0.26
CA GLY A 65 3.90 -2.91 -0.41
C GLY A 65 2.90 -4.06 -0.25
N ASN A 66 1.80 -3.86 0.47
CA ASN A 66 0.78 -4.90 0.61
C ASN A 66 0.01 -5.11 -0.71
N LYS A 67 0.02 -6.36 -1.22
CA LYS A 67 -0.75 -6.76 -2.41
C LYS A 67 -1.72 -7.91 -2.14
N LYS A 68 -1.80 -8.35 -0.88
CA LYS A 68 -2.27 -9.69 -0.52
C LYS A 68 -3.28 -9.66 0.62
N LEU A 69 -3.11 -8.79 1.62
CA LEU A 69 -4.12 -8.58 2.65
C LEU A 69 -5.23 -7.71 2.10
N ILE A 70 -6.43 -8.26 2.03
CA ILE A 70 -7.60 -7.60 1.51
C ILE A 70 -8.67 -7.49 2.58
N ASN A 71 -9.53 -6.48 2.43
CA ASN A 71 -10.66 -6.23 3.31
C ASN A 71 -11.96 -6.35 2.53
N PHE A 72 -12.92 -7.11 3.06
CA PHE A 72 -14.28 -7.19 2.53
C PHE A 72 -15.25 -6.20 3.14
N CYS A 73 -14.81 -5.31 4.02
CA CYS A 73 -15.65 -4.37 4.74
C CYS A 73 -15.44 -2.92 4.29
N GLU A 74 -15.11 -2.65 3.02
CA GLU A 74 -14.84 -1.29 2.52
C GLU A 74 -15.45 -0.99 1.14
N CYS A 75 -16.30 0.04 1.06
CA CYS A 75 -17.00 0.43 -0.18
C CYS A 75 -16.09 1.00 -1.24
N TYR A 76 -16.49 0.85 -2.51
CA TYR A 76 -15.73 1.37 -3.64
C TYR A 76 -15.43 2.87 -3.43
N GLU A 77 -16.43 3.64 -3.05
CA GLU A 77 -16.33 5.09 -2.85
C GLU A 77 -15.36 5.44 -1.72
N CYS A 78 -15.45 4.76 -0.57
CA CYS A 78 -14.55 4.99 0.57
C CYS A 78 -13.12 4.51 0.27
N ASN A 79 -12.95 3.32 -0.30
CA ASN A 79 -11.65 2.77 -0.70
C ASN A 79 -10.96 3.69 -1.73
N HIS A 80 -11.71 4.19 -2.72
CA HIS A 80 -11.17 5.09 -3.73
C HIS A 80 -10.78 6.45 -3.13
N LEU A 81 -11.65 7.03 -2.30
CA LEU A 81 -11.37 8.29 -1.61
C LEU A 81 -10.12 8.19 -0.71
N PHE A 82 -10.01 7.08 0.03
CA PHE A 82 -8.83 6.79 0.84
C PHE A 82 -7.56 6.69 -0.02
N GLY A 83 -7.63 5.98 -1.14
CA GLY A 83 -6.53 5.85 -2.10
C GLY A 83 -6.07 7.19 -2.68
N GLU A 84 -7.01 8.06 -3.07
CA GLU A 84 -6.73 9.36 -3.69
C GLU A 84 -6.15 10.38 -2.72
N ILE A 85 -6.60 10.34 -1.46
CA ILE A 85 -6.21 11.31 -0.44
C ILE A 85 -5.16 10.71 0.48
N ALA A 86 -5.56 9.84 1.41
CA ALA A 86 -4.72 9.37 2.49
C ALA A 86 -3.52 8.56 1.99
N GLU A 87 -3.76 7.57 1.13
CA GLU A 87 -2.69 6.72 0.62
C GLU A 87 -1.72 7.48 -0.28
N ASN A 88 -2.23 8.40 -1.10
CA ASN A 88 -1.43 9.27 -1.95
C ASN A 88 -0.52 10.18 -1.13
N HIS A 89 -1.06 10.88 -0.12
CA HIS A 89 -0.26 11.73 0.77
C HIS A 89 0.77 10.93 1.56
N LEU A 90 0.37 9.77 2.11
CA LEU A 90 1.29 8.87 2.80
C LEU A 90 2.40 8.40 1.85
N GLY A 91 2.05 7.95 0.65
CA GLY A 91 3.00 7.46 -0.35
C GLY A 91 4.01 8.50 -0.80
N LYS A 92 3.65 9.80 -0.80
CA LYS A 92 4.56 10.93 -1.00
C LYS A 92 5.47 11.13 0.22
N PHE A 93 4.90 11.09 1.42
CA PHE A 93 5.64 11.27 2.68
C PHE A 93 6.72 10.19 2.89
N ILE A 94 6.37 8.92 2.66
CA ILE A 94 7.29 7.78 2.86
C ILE A 94 8.13 7.44 1.62
N MET A 95 8.13 8.29 0.59
CA MET A 95 8.77 7.98 -0.69
C MET A 95 10.25 7.56 -0.57
N PRO A 96 11.10 8.24 0.25
CA PRO A 96 12.49 7.80 0.42
C PRO A 96 12.61 6.36 0.94
N TYR A 97 11.74 5.98 1.89
CA TYR A 97 11.72 4.63 2.44
C TYR A 97 11.26 3.59 1.42
N ARG A 98 10.32 3.95 0.55
CA ARG A 98 9.86 3.06 -0.53
C ARG A 98 10.96 2.77 -1.55
N ILE A 99 11.84 3.73 -1.80
CA ILE A 99 13.01 3.55 -2.68
C ILE A 99 14.00 2.59 -2.03
N ILE A 100 14.35 2.84 -0.76
CA ILE A 100 15.33 2.02 0.00
C ILE A 100 14.86 0.57 0.14
N ASN A 101 13.57 0.37 0.42
CA ASN A 101 12.99 -0.96 0.63
C ASN A 101 12.47 -1.62 -0.67
N GLU A 102 12.72 -0.99 -1.82
CA GLU A 102 12.24 -1.51 -3.11
C GLU A 102 10.72 -1.81 -3.12
N VAL A 103 9.94 -0.95 -2.46
CA VAL A 103 8.49 -1.06 -2.40
C VAL A 103 7.89 -0.33 -3.59
N TYR A 104 7.15 -1.08 -4.42
CA TYR A 104 6.71 -0.60 -5.72
C TYR A 104 5.20 -0.67 -5.92
N GLY A 105 4.63 0.46 -6.35
CA GLY A 105 3.21 0.58 -6.71
C GLY A 105 2.83 -0.10 -8.03
N LYS A 106 1.64 0.23 -8.55
CA LYS A 106 1.10 -0.32 -9.81
C LYS A 106 1.79 0.28 -11.05
N GLY A 107 2.05 -0.55 -12.06
CA GLY A 107 2.52 -0.14 -13.38
C GLY A 107 4.00 -0.44 -13.69
N ALA A 108 4.43 -0.05 -14.89
CA ALA A 108 5.79 -0.25 -15.39
C ALA A 108 6.83 0.70 -14.76
N TYR A 109 6.39 1.91 -14.41
CA TYR A 109 7.19 2.91 -13.70
C TYR A 109 6.90 2.82 -12.21
N LYS A 110 7.94 2.79 -11.38
CA LYS A 110 7.82 2.64 -9.94
C LYS A 110 8.25 3.93 -9.25
N ASN A 111 7.54 4.30 -8.19
CA ASN A 111 7.83 5.48 -7.37
C ASN A 111 7.68 6.83 -8.08
N VAL A 112 6.58 7.00 -8.82
CA VAL A 112 6.22 8.28 -9.44
C VAL A 112 5.61 9.23 -8.40
N VAL A 113 6.27 10.35 -8.13
CA VAL A 113 5.62 11.52 -7.53
C VAL A 113 5.17 12.43 -8.65
N LYS A 114 3.85 12.61 -8.78
CA LYS A 114 3.27 13.72 -9.54
C LYS A 114 2.56 14.62 -8.54
N ASP A 115 2.83 15.91 -8.59
CA ASP A 115 1.82 16.85 -8.13
C ASP A 115 0.73 16.91 -9.20
N MET A 116 -0.50 16.64 -8.78
CA MET A 116 -1.68 16.93 -9.58
C MET A 116 -2.01 18.39 -9.30
N PRO A 117 -1.77 19.30 -10.26
CA PRO A 117 -2.20 20.67 -10.08
C PRO A 117 -3.72 20.74 -10.09
N VAL A 118 -4.26 21.64 -9.28
CA VAL A 118 -5.70 21.96 -9.27
C VAL A 118 -6.12 22.54 -10.63
N GLU A 119 -5.20 23.17 -11.34
CA GLU A 119 -5.39 23.72 -12.68
C GLU A 119 -4.61 22.91 -13.72
N LYS A 120 -5.30 22.46 -14.78
CA LYS A 120 -4.72 21.64 -15.86
C LYS A 120 -3.49 22.27 -16.55
N ASN A 121 -3.28 23.58 -16.39
CA ASN A 121 -2.23 24.34 -17.08
C ASN A 121 -1.07 24.77 -16.16
N LEU A 122 -1.14 24.54 -14.84
CA LEU A 122 -0.03 24.85 -13.92
C LEU A 122 0.76 23.59 -13.61
N SER A 123 1.85 23.33 -14.33
CA SER A 123 2.84 22.38 -13.84
C SER A 123 3.67 23.06 -12.76
N TYR A 124 3.61 22.60 -11.51
CA TYR A 124 4.48 23.09 -10.41
C TYR A 124 5.96 22.69 -10.57
N GLY A 125 6.45 22.46 -11.80
CA GLY A 125 7.79 21.93 -12.00
C GLY A 125 7.91 20.55 -11.37
N THR A 126 7.16 19.58 -11.89
CA THR A 126 7.15 18.21 -11.38
C THR A 126 8.56 17.59 -11.39
N TYR A 127 9.13 17.35 -10.20
CA TYR A 127 10.26 16.44 -10.07
C TYR A 127 9.76 15.01 -10.24
N ARG A 128 9.90 14.49 -11.46
CA ARG A 128 9.51 13.13 -11.79
C ARG A 128 10.65 12.18 -11.43
N PHE A 129 10.56 11.59 -10.25
CA PHE A 129 11.37 10.42 -9.93
C PHE A 129 10.68 9.18 -10.51
N GLU A 130 11.39 8.46 -11.37
CA GLU A 130 10.91 7.22 -11.98
C GLU A 130 11.99 6.16 -11.81
N GLN A 131 11.68 5.15 -11.02
CA GLN A 131 12.52 3.98 -10.87
C GLN A 131 11.92 2.84 -11.69
N LYS A 132 12.71 2.21 -12.56
CA LYS A 132 12.25 0.99 -13.24
C LYS A 132 12.52 -0.24 -12.39
N LYS A 133 11.75 -1.29 -12.64
CA LYS A 133 11.94 -2.58 -11.95
C LYS A 133 13.29 -3.16 -12.37
N ASN A 134 14.11 -3.56 -11.40
CA ASN A 134 15.42 -4.20 -11.59
C ASN A 134 16.51 -3.30 -12.19
N ASP A 135 16.29 -1.99 -12.26
CA ASP A 135 17.38 -1.05 -12.57
C ASP A 135 18.12 -0.72 -11.27
N SER A 136 19.45 -0.84 -11.29
CA SER A 136 20.28 -0.53 -10.13
C SER A 136 20.12 0.94 -9.75
N ILE A 137 19.78 1.21 -8.49
CA ILE A 137 19.64 2.58 -7.96
C ILE A 137 21.00 3.26 -7.89
N PHE A 138 22.02 2.49 -7.52
CA PHE A 138 23.40 2.93 -7.47
C PHE A 138 24.17 2.24 -8.60
N PRO A 139 24.81 2.98 -9.51
CA PRO A 139 25.83 2.41 -10.38
C PRO A 139 26.86 1.68 -9.51
N SER A 140 27.27 0.49 -9.93
CA SER A 140 28.32 -0.28 -9.27
C SER A 140 29.62 0.51 -9.09
N GLU A 141 29.82 1.55 -9.91
CA GLU A 141 30.97 2.44 -9.93
C GLU A 141 31.02 3.47 -8.78
N ILE A 142 29.93 3.66 -8.01
CA ILE A 142 29.94 4.58 -6.87
C ILE A 142 30.55 3.93 -5.62
N CYS A 143 30.61 2.60 -5.58
CA CYS A 143 31.28 1.85 -4.52
C CYS A 143 32.74 1.53 -4.87
N VAL A 144 33.49 2.47 -5.45
CA VAL A 144 34.95 2.40 -5.36
C VAL A 144 35.30 2.83 -3.94
N GLY A 145 35.39 1.85 -3.04
CA GLY A 145 36.02 2.07 -1.75
C GLY A 145 37.39 2.69 -2.00
N TYR A 146 37.61 3.88 -1.44
CA TYR A 146 38.95 4.33 -1.11
C TYR A 146 39.50 3.39 -0.03
N GLY A 147 39.87 2.17 -0.43
CA GLY A 147 40.69 1.29 0.36
C GLY A 147 42.11 1.85 0.35
N ARG A 148 42.49 2.48 1.46
CA ARG A 148 43.88 2.49 1.90
C ARG A 148 44.19 1.18 2.60
#